data_AF-A0A3M2H0K1-F1
#
_entry.id   AF-A0A3M2H0K1-F1
#
_cell.length_a   1.000
_cell.length_b   1.000
_cell.length_c   1.000
_cell.angle_alpha   90.00
_cell.angle_beta   90.00
_cell.angle_gamma   90.00
#
_symmetry.space_group_name_H-M   'P 1'
#
loop_
_entity.id
_entity.type
_entity.pdbx_description
1 polymer ?
#
loop_
_entity_poly.entity_id
_entity_poly.type
_entity_poly.pdbx_seq_one_letter_code
_entity_poly.pdbx_strand_id
1 'polypeptide(L)'
;MQYDLDDWVSYTQSRHFANMTADPTYIYFATRDGGILRYHIYQGFWDYPYTVSNGLPGNRVLRVIYDPNTSLLWAFTPGDQAVFNPASREWIRKSETPEWNYQPPEDPPVGNLKDIPRERFLDRSALKFLPTFFANGEYSFLEGGRIMDGNFQEFPIAGFFRDRLNRIWFLVDGFGVGRGDFFTQRADFYEIGLSDIAPRALAFQGDDMWIGGRDLRRKGERPGIVRWPFEEEGWRHYQARWISHLPSDEVNDILVVGDTVWFATEFGVSVYDSDRDRWKNFDLGDGLVSHQVRDLALLGAYVYVATDQGLNRIHRHTGIVERIPERRFISLPFFRLAAGRDTLWAGTLRGIFRYVDSTGRWEYVKTRAAIQDAPVTAVDVWENEVWFASPGGIFYWNARTDVWESFPQIAPEVGPPYRDIKADEEAVWVATRHGLLKYDRVRGYWRLYTTEDGLLHNNCHQLLLDGDYIWIANDAGITQFYWNNPNRSD
;
A
#
# COMPACT_ATOMS: atom_id res chain seq x y z
N MET A 1 12.77 20.34 10.21
CA MET A 1 11.75 19.33 10.62
C MET A 1 12.35 18.38 11.67
N GLN A 2 11.56 17.52 12.32
CA GLN A 2 12.08 16.45 13.21
C GLN A 2 12.65 15.24 12.43
N TYR A 3 12.26 15.10 11.16
CA TYR A 3 12.60 13.98 10.27
C TYR A 3 13.28 14.49 9.00
N ASP A 4 14.11 13.64 8.41
CA ASP A 4 14.70 13.87 7.08
C ASP A 4 13.65 13.64 5.98
N LEU A 5 13.87 14.20 4.78
CA LEU A 5 12.91 14.16 3.67
C LEU A 5 12.39 12.76 3.34
N ASP A 6 13.27 11.76 3.40
CA ASP A 6 13.00 10.38 2.98
C ASP A 6 12.78 9.43 4.17
N ASP A 7 12.66 9.96 5.40
CA ASP A 7 12.32 9.14 6.57
C ASP A 7 10.89 8.57 6.43
N TRP A 8 9.97 9.36 5.87
CA TRP A 8 8.59 8.97 5.62
C TRP A 8 8.28 9.02 4.12
N VAL A 9 8.15 7.86 3.49
CA VAL A 9 7.85 7.74 2.06
C VAL A 9 6.46 7.14 1.89
N SER A 10 5.59 7.82 1.15
CA SER A 10 4.18 7.48 1.10
C SER A 10 3.66 7.32 -0.31
N TYR A 11 2.89 6.26 -0.55
CA TYR A 11 2.30 5.93 -1.83
C TYR A 11 0.78 5.90 -1.68
N THR A 12 0.10 6.80 -2.39
CA THR A 12 -1.36 6.91 -2.39
C THR A 12 -1.91 6.59 -3.78
N GLN A 13 -3.23 6.73 -3.92
CA GLN A 13 -3.93 6.66 -5.21
C GLN A 13 -3.36 7.73 -6.16
N SER A 14 -2.61 7.31 -7.18
CA SER A 14 -1.83 8.21 -8.05
C SER A 14 -2.14 8.04 -9.55
N ARG A 15 -3.25 7.37 -9.88
CA ARG A 15 -3.67 7.07 -11.27
C ARG A 15 -4.29 8.25 -12.01
N HIS A 16 -4.63 9.33 -11.30
CA HIS A 16 -5.25 10.51 -11.88
C HIS A 16 -4.26 11.66 -12.01
N PHE A 17 -3.78 11.89 -13.22
CA PHE A 17 -2.75 12.89 -13.49
C PHE A 17 -3.36 14.25 -13.86
N ALA A 18 -2.69 15.32 -13.46
CA ALA A 18 -3.12 16.69 -13.74
C ALA A 18 -2.15 17.43 -14.66
N ASN A 19 -0.85 17.26 -14.46
CA ASN A 19 0.18 18.03 -15.15
C ASN A 19 1.53 17.32 -15.07
N MET A 20 2.50 17.75 -15.88
CA MET A 20 3.89 17.34 -15.69
C MET A 20 4.88 18.45 -16.07
N THR A 21 6.09 18.34 -15.55
CA THR A 21 7.23 19.18 -15.88
C THR A 21 8.51 18.35 -15.78
N ALA A 22 9.64 18.87 -16.22
CA ALA A 22 10.92 18.18 -16.06
C ALA A 22 12.03 19.16 -15.68
N ASP A 23 12.94 18.67 -14.85
CA ASP A 23 14.26 19.26 -14.67
C ASP A 23 15.30 18.45 -15.47
N PRO A 24 16.61 18.77 -15.41
CA PRO A 24 17.62 18.01 -16.14
C PRO A 24 17.74 16.51 -15.79
N THR A 25 17.22 16.06 -14.66
CA THR A 25 17.37 14.71 -14.07
C THR A 25 16.04 13.96 -13.98
N TYR A 26 14.94 14.63 -13.64
CA TYR A 26 13.64 14.04 -13.34
C TYR A 26 12.52 14.61 -14.20
N ILE A 27 11.54 13.76 -14.50
CA ILE A 27 10.19 14.19 -14.89
C ILE A 27 9.31 14.10 -13.65
N TYR A 28 8.58 15.18 -13.38
CA TYR A 28 7.66 15.31 -12.26
C TYR A 28 6.23 15.24 -12.77
N PHE A 29 5.41 14.39 -12.15
CA PHE A 29 4.03 14.17 -12.51
C PHE A 29 3.12 14.62 -11.37
N ALA A 30 2.39 15.71 -11.57
CA ALA A 30 1.37 16.15 -10.63
C ALA A 30 0.14 15.23 -10.73
N THR A 31 -0.34 14.78 -9.59
CA THR A 31 -1.51 13.89 -9.50
C THR A 31 -2.60 14.50 -8.62
N ARG A 32 -3.84 14.06 -8.80
CA ARG A 32 -5.00 14.61 -8.09
C ARG A 32 -5.14 14.12 -6.65
N ASP A 33 -4.52 12.99 -6.31
CA ASP A 33 -4.62 12.36 -4.99
C ASP A 33 -3.28 11.73 -4.51
N GLY A 34 -2.26 11.77 -5.38
CA GLY A 34 -0.99 11.03 -5.32
C GLY A 34 0.24 11.83 -4.87
N GLY A 35 0.11 13.15 -4.71
CA GLY A 35 1.26 14.06 -4.64
C GLY A 35 1.96 14.23 -5.99
N ILE A 36 3.29 14.23 -5.99
CA ILE A 36 4.14 14.38 -7.18
C ILE A 36 4.96 13.11 -7.35
N LEU A 37 4.68 12.35 -8.41
CA LEU A 37 5.53 11.22 -8.80
C LEU A 37 6.77 11.71 -9.54
N ARG A 38 7.87 10.97 -9.43
CA ARG A 38 9.18 11.37 -9.97
C ARG A 38 9.78 10.23 -10.77
N TYR A 39 10.13 10.49 -12.02
CA TYR A 39 10.79 9.51 -12.87
C TYR A 39 12.20 9.99 -13.23
N HIS A 40 13.20 9.19 -12.91
CA HIS A 40 14.59 9.52 -13.20
C HIS A 40 14.90 9.26 -14.69
N ILE A 41 15.19 10.32 -15.45
CA ILE A 41 15.29 10.29 -16.92
C ILE A 41 16.37 9.34 -17.43
N TYR A 42 17.55 9.35 -16.79
CA TYR A 42 18.72 8.58 -17.25
C TYR A 42 18.77 7.13 -16.74
N GLN A 43 18.38 6.91 -15.48
CA GLN A 43 18.41 5.58 -14.87
C GLN A 43 17.13 4.78 -15.15
N GLY A 44 16.02 5.45 -15.50
CA GLY A 44 14.82 4.80 -15.98
C GLY A 44 13.93 4.19 -14.90
N PHE A 45 13.93 4.73 -13.69
CA PHE A 45 13.13 4.24 -12.56
C PHE A 45 12.25 5.33 -11.93
N TRP A 46 11.22 4.89 -11.21
CA TRP A 46 10.38 5.76 -10.37
C TRP A 46 11.04 5.96 -9.01
N ASP A 47 11.38 7.22 -8.71
CA ASP A 47 11.95 7.62 -7.43
C ASP A 47 10.84 7.91 -6.41
N TYR A 48 11.21 8.08 -5.14
CA TYR A 48 10.27 8.34 -4.06
C TYR A 48 9.38 9.56 -4.37
N PRO A 49 8.05 9.39 -4.27
CA PRO A 49 7.12 10.48 -4.55
C PRO A 49 7.21 11.56 -3.49
N TYR A 50 6.86 12.79 -3.86
CA TYR A 50 6.64 13.85 -2.88
C TYR A 50 5.17 13.91 -2.49
N THR A 51 4.92 13.73 -1.20
CA THR A 51 3.59 13.77 -0.58
C THR A 51 3.59 14.68 0.64
N VAL A 52 2.45 14.77 1.33
CA VAL A 52 2.35 15.45 2.64
C VAL A 52 3.35 14.91 3.66
N SER A 53 3.72 13.63 3.57
CA SER A 53 4.76 13.02 4.40
C SER A 53 6.13 13.68 4.23
N ASN A 54 6.36 14.31 3.08
CA ASN A 54 7.61 14.98 2.72
C ASN A 54 7.51 16.51 2.87
N GLY A 55 6.44 17.01 3.50
CA GLY A 55 6.20 18.44 3.72
C GLY A 55 5.40 19.16 2.63
N LEU A 56 4.90 18.45 1.61
CA LEU A 56 4.01 19.04 0.61
C LEU A 56 2.71 19.53 1.29
N PRO A 57 2.12 20.69 0.93
CA PRO A 57 0.91 21.19 1.59
C PRO A 57 -0.33 20.31 1.41
N GLY A 58 -0.36 19.47 0.38
CA GLY A 58 -1.44 18.55 0.10
C GLY A 58 -1.12 17.60 -1.06
N ASN A 59 -1.65 16.38 -1.00
CA ASN A 59 -1.45 15.36 -2.04
C ASN A 59 -2.24 15.64 -3.34
N ARG A 60 -3.18 16.59 -3.32
CA ARG A 60 -3.88 17.04 -4.52
C ARG A 60 -3.07 18.14 -5.20
N VAL A 61 -2.29 17.76 -6.21
CA VAL A 61 -1.43 18.68 -6.96
C VAL A 61 -2.05 18.94 -8.33
N LEU A 62 -2.49 20.18 -8.56
CA LEU A 62 -3.14 20.57 -9.80
C LEU A 62 -2.13 20.91 -10.89
N ARG A 63 -0.95 21.40 -10.49
CA ARG A 63 0.13 21.76 -11.41
C ARG A 63 1.48 21.62 -10.71
N VAL A 64 2.49 21.18 -11.46
CA VAL A 64 3.88 21.17 -11.04
C VAL A 64 4.72 21.88 -12.11
N ILE A 65 5.64 22.74 -11.70
CA ILE A 65 6.43 23.53 -12.65
C ILE A 65 7.87 23.65 -12.16
N TYR A 66 8.81 23.26 -13.01
CA TYR A 66 10.22 23.54 -12.81
C TYR A 66 10.58 24.87 -13.47
N ASP A 67 11.19 25.79 -12.72
CA ASP A 67 11.74 27.04 -13.24
C ASP A 67 13.24 26.88 -13.51
N PRO A 68 13.69 26.85 -14.78
CA PRO A 68 15.11 26.66 -15.10
C PRO A 68 15.97 27.87 -14.69
N ASN A 69 15.41 29.05 -14.45
CA ASN A 69 16.19 30.23 -14.07
C ASN A 69 16.58 30.19 -12.59
N THR A 70 15.68 29.71 -11.74
CA THR A 70 15.89 29.63 -10.29
C THR A 70 16.25 28.22 -9.82
N SER A 71 16.11 27.21 -10.69
CA SER A 71 16.23 25.79 -10.35
C SER A 71 15.28 25.33 -9.24
N LEU A 72 14.16 26.03 -9.07
CA LEU A 72 13.13 25.71 -8.08
C LEU A 72 11.99 24.92 -8.71
N LEU A 73 11.46 23.96 -7.95
CA LEU A 73 10.27 23.19 -8.31
C LEU A 73 9.07 23.74 -7.54
N TRP A 74 8.01 24.09 -8.27
CA TRP A 74 6.79 24.67 -7.76
C TRP A 74 5.64 23.67 -7.81
N ALA A 75 4.90 23.56 -6.72
CA ALA A 75 3.69 22.75 -6.62
C ALA A 75 2.49 23.65 -6.31
N PHE A 76 1.39 23.45 -7.05
CA PHE A 76 0.15 24.20 -6.89
C PHE A 76 -0.94 23.25 -6.40
N THR A 77 -1.40 23.44 -5.17
CA THR A 77 -2.48 22.68 -4.55
C THR A 77 -3.74 23.54 -4.47
N PRO A 78 -4.93 22.95 -4.19
CA PRO A 78 -6.12 23.75 -3.93
C PRO A 78 -5.90 24.71 -2.75
N GLY A 79 -5.87 26.01 -3.04
CA GLY A 79 -5.77 27.06 -2.02
C GLY A 79 -4.37 27.34 -1.47
N ASP A 80 -3.32 26.66 -1.94
CA ASP A 80 -1.94 26.90 -1.50
C ASP A 80 -0.92 26.65 -2.63
N GLN A 81 0.30 27.15 -2.43
CA GLN A 81 1.44 26.91 -3.31
C GLN A 81 2.65 26.58 -2.45
N ALA A 82 3.48 25.66 -2.92
CA ALA A 82 4.74 25.36 -2.27
C ALA A 82 5.87 25.27 -3.27
N VAL A 83 7.07 25.47 -2.75
CA VAL A 83 8.30 25.48 -3.50
C VAL A 83 9.29 24.57 -2.81
N PHE A 84 9.92 23.70 -3.59
CA PHE A 84 10.93 22.79 -3.10
C PHE A 84 12.29 23.49 -3.12
N ASN A 85 12.91 23.61 -1.96
CA ASN A 85 14.26 24.13 -1.83
C ASN A 85 15.28 22.98 -1.93
N PRO A 86 16.07 22.88 -3.02
CA PRO A 86 17.01 21.77 -3.19
C PRO A 86 18.16 21.80 -2.18
N ALA A 87 18.48 22.97 -1.59
CA ALA A 87 19.58 23.10 -0.63
C ALA A 87 19.20 22.54 0.76
N SER A 88 17.98 22.80 1.22
CA SER A 88 17.48 22.25 2.49
C SER A 88 16.74 20.92 2.33
N ARG A 89 16.42 20.51 1.09
CA ARG A 89 15.60 19.33 0.77
C ARG A 89 14.22 19.39 1.45
N GLU A 90 13.62 20.56 1.52
CA GLU A 90 12.32 20.78 2.16
C GLU A 90 11.34 21.49 1.21
N TRP A 91 10.06 21.16 1.36
CA TRP A 91 8.96 21.94 0.79
C TRP A 91 8.62 23.10 1.71
N ILE A 92 8.56 24.30 1.14
CA ILE A 92 8.25 25.53 1.89
C ILE A 92 6.97 26.13 1.30
N ARG A 93 6.02 26.52 2.15
CA ARG A 93 4.79 27.19 1.68
C ARG A 93 5.13 28.55 1.12
N LYS A 94 4.39 28.97 0.10
CA LYS A 94 4.57 30.28 -0.53
C LYS A 94 4.25 31.43 0.43
N SER A 95 3.34 31.22 1.38
CA SER A 95 3.07 32.20 2.46
C SER A 95 4.28 32.47 3.35
N GLU A 96 5.23 31.53 3.43
CA GLU A 96 6.44 31.63 4.24
C GLU A 96 7.62 32.21 3.45
N THR A 97 7.51 32.28 2.12
CA THR A 97 8.55 32.76 1.18
C THR A 97 7.98 33.80 0.19
N PRO A 98 7.48 34.95 0.68
CA PRO A 98 6.88 35.99 -0.18
C PRO A 98 7.83 36.52 -1.26
N GLU A 99 9.15 36.45 -1.02
CA GLU A 99 10.21 36.91 -1.92
C GLU A 99 10.39 36.04 -3.18
N TRP A 100 10.09 34.75 -3.13
CA TRP A 100 10.23 33.87 -4.29
C TRP A 100 8.99 33.96 -5.16
N ASN A 101 9.02 34.65 -6.30
CA ASN A 101 7.84 34.74 -7.16
C ASN A 101 8.08 34.04 -8.49
N TYR A 102 7.09 33.24 -8.90
CA TYR A 102 7.09 32.59 -10.19
C TYR A 102 5.81 32.93 -10.96
N GLN A 103 5.98 33.44 -12.16
CA GLN A 103 4.89 33.61 -13.12
C GLN A 103 5.08 32.59 -14.24
N PRO A 104 4.19 31.59 -14.37
CA PRO A 104 4.30 30.61 -15.42
C PRO A 104 4.18 31.30 -16.79
N PRO A 105 5.04 30.97 -17.76
CA PRO A 105 4.92 31.52 -19.11
C PRO A 105 3.58 31.09 -19.74
N GLU A 106 2.99 31.96 -20.56
CA GLU A 106 1.77 31.61 -21.33
C GLU A 106 2.02 30.41 -22.25
N ASP A 107 1.00 29.57 -22.42
CA ASP A 107 1.07 28.41 -23.31
C ASP A 107 1.20 28.88 -24.76
N PRO A 108 2.24 28.45 -25.50
CA PRO A 108 2.43 28.87 -26.87
C PRO A 108 1.27 28.31 -27.69
N PRO A 109 0.76 29.07 -28.67
CA PRO A 109 -0.23 28.55 -29.58
C PRO A 109 0.38 27.36 -30.33
N VAL A 110 -0.16 26.16 -30.11
CA VAL A 110 0.20 24.99 -30.91
C VAL A 110 -0.64 25.03 -32.19
N GLY A 111 -0.01 25.41 -33.29
CA GLY A 111 -0.65 25.50 -34.61
C GLY A 111 -0.49 24.24 -35.45
N ASN A 112 0.68 23.59 -35.38
CA ASN A 112 1.03 22.40 -36.18
C ASN A 112 2.05 21.49 -35.45
N LEU A 113 2.29 20.29 -36.02
CA LEU A 113 3.23 19.27 -35.50
C LEU A 113 4.67 19.78 -35.30
N LYS A 114 5.15 20.70 -36.16
CA LYS A 114 6.51 21.26 -36.06
C LYS A 114 6.69 22.20 -34.88
N ASP A 115 5.58 22.71 -34.34
CA ASP A 115 5.55 23.73 -33.30
C ASP A 115 5.37 23.12 -31.90
N ILE A 116 5.40 21.78 -31.77
CA ILE A 116 5.30 21.11 -30.47
C ILE A 116 6.56 21.44 -29.66
N PRO A 117 6.47 22.29 -28.61
CA PRO A 117 7.61 22.63 -27.77
C PRO A 117 8.15 21.40 -27.06
N ARG A 118 9.47 21.38 -26.85
CA ARG A 118 10.09 20.46 -25.90
C ARG A 118 9.89 20.99 -24.48
N GLU A 119 9.88 20.07 -23.53
CA GLU A 119 9.86 20.33 -22.10
C GLU A 119 8.66 21.13 -21.62
N ARG A 120 7.56 21.08 -22.37
CA ARG A 120 6.32 21.75 -22.03
C ARG A 120 5.16 20.78 -22.14
N PHE A 121 4.38 20.72 -21.08
CA PHE A 121 3.15 19.95 -21.06
C PHE A 121 2.10 20.62 -21.94
N LEU A 122 1.39 19.80 -22.72
CA LEU A 122 0.28 20.18 -23.55
C LEU A 122 -0.95 19.36 -23.18
N ASP A 123 -2.07 20.02 -22.98
CA ASP A 123 -3.31 19.34 -22.61
C ASP A 123 -3.93 18.53 -23.76
N ARG A 124 -5.01 17.82 -23.45
CA ARG A 124 -5.77 16.97 -24.38
C ARG A 124 -6.11 17.65 -25.71
N SER A 125 -6.37 18.96 -25.72
CA SER A 125 -6.76 19.69 -26.95
C SER A 125 -5.65 19.72 -28.01
N ALA A 126 -4.39 19.55 -27.58
CA ALA A 126 -3.23 19.51 -28.45
C ALA A 126 -2.96 18.12 -29.05
N LEU A 127 -3.64 17.06 -28.59
CA LEU A 127 -3.43 15.69 -29.10
C LEU A 127 -3.67 15.58 -30.61
N LYS A 128 -4.56 16.40 -31.17
CA LYS A 128 -4.83 16.47 -32.63
C LYS A 128 -3.62 16.85 -33.47
N PHE A 129 -2.58 17.43 -32.86
CA PHE A 129 -1.35 17.83 -33.55
C PHE A 129 -0.27 16.75 -33.51
N LEU A 130 -0.44 15.68 -32.73
CA LEU A 130 0.47 14.55 -32.72
C LEU A 130 0.27 13.68 -33.97
N PRO A 131 1.33 12.99 -34.43
CA PRO A 131 1.15 11.94 -35.42
C PRO A 131 0.31 10.81 -34.82
N THR A 132 -0.22 9.94 -35.69
CA THR A 132 -0.91 8.73 -35.24
C THR A 132 0.10 7.79 -34.58
N PHE A 133 -0.10 7.47 -33.31
CA PHE A 133 0.71 6.49 -32.59
C PHE A 133 0.09 5.09 -32.67
N PHE A 134 0.94 4.08 -32.66
CA PHE A 134 0.58 2.68 -32.48
C PHE A 134 1.05 2.22 -31.11
N ALA A 135 0.14 1.63 -30.35
CA ALA A 135 0.47 1.04 -29.06
C ALA A 135 1.13 -0.32 -29.27
N ASN A 136 2.01 -0.69 -28.35
CA ASN A 136 2.59 -2.03 -28.27
C ASN A 136 1.82 -2.89 -27.25
N GLY A 137 2.07 -4.21 -27.29
CA GLY A 137 1.48 -5.17 -26.36
C GLY A 137 -0.02 -5.34 -26.54
N GLU A 138 -0.76 -5.36 -25.44
CA GLU A 138 -2.21 -5.55 -25.42
C GLU A 138 -3.00 -4.25 -25.58
N TYR A 139 -2.32 -3.12 -25.73
CA TYR A 139 -2.95 -1.81 -25.80
C TYR A 139 -3.25 -1.40 -27.23
N SER A 140 -4.30 -0.59 -27.39
CA SER A 140 -4.67 0.03 -28.67
C SER A 140 -4.92 1.52 -28.50
N PHE A 141 -4.35 2.35 -29.39
CA PHE A 141 -4.73 3.75 -29.49
C PHE A 141 -6.05 3.89 -30.24
N LEU A 142 -6.99 4.61 -29.64
CA LEU A 142 -8.29 4.91 -30.23
C LEU A 142 -8.36 6.35 -30.74
N GLU A 143 -9.24 6.56 -31.71
CA GLU A 143 -9.55 7.90 -32.21
C GLU A 143 -10.12 8.79 -31.08
N GLY A 144 -9.66 10.04 -31.02
CA GLY A 144 -10.06 11.01 -30.00
C GLY A 144 -9.21 11.00 -28.73
N GLY A 145 -8.02 10.38 -28.76
CA GLY A 145 -7.04 10.47 -27.67
C GLY A 145 -7.42 9.61 -26.47
N ARG A 146 -7.71 8.34 -26.72
CA ARG A 146 -7.93 7.31 -25.70
C ARG A 146 -7.03 6.12 -25.99
N ILE A 147 -6.70 5.37 -24.96
CA ILE A 147 -6.14 4.03 -25.09
C ILE A 147 -7.15 3.00 -24.63
N MET A 148 -7.05 1.78 -25.14
CA MET A 148 -7.85 0.65 -24.70
C MET A 148 -6.93 -0.50 -24.30
N ASP A 149 -7.23 -1.16 -23.18
CA ASP A 149 -6.52 -2.35 -22.70
C ASP A 149 -7.11 -3.66 -23.25
N GLY A 150 -6.50 -4.79 -22.91
CA GLY A 150 -6.96 -6.14 -23.30
C GLY A 150 -8.33 -6.52 -22.73
N ASN A 151 -8.82 -5.82 -21.71
CA ASN A 151 -10.15 -6.00 -21.12
C ASN A 151 -11.20 -5.04 -21.73
N PHE A 152 -10.87 -4.38 -22.84
CA PHE A 152 -11.71 -3.37 -23.50
C PHE A 152 -12.06 -2.16 -22.61
N GLN A 153 -11.24 -1.87 -21.60
CA GLN A 153 -11.39 -0.66 -20.80
C GLN A 153 -10.72 0.50 -21.53
N GLU A 154 -11.44 1.61 -21.70
CA GLU A 154 -10.93 2.82 -22.35
C GLU A 154 -10.44 3.85 -21.33
N PHE A 155 -9.25 4.39 -21.57
CA PHE A 155 -8.63 5.40 -20.72
C PHE A 155 -8.32 6.69 -21.50
N PRO A 156 -8.79 7.85 -21.02
CA PRO A 156 -8.54 9.12 -21.68
C PRO A 156 -7.09 9.59 -21.50
N ILE A 157 -6.45 10.00 -22.60
CA ILE A 157 -5.19 10.74 -22.55
C ILE A 157 -5.49 12.17 -22.11
N ALA A 158 -4.96 12.58 -20.97
CA ALA A 158 -5.17 13.92 -20.39
C ALA A 158 -4.30 14.99 -21.05
N GLY A 159 -3.16 14.58 -21.62
CA GLY A 159 -2.20 15.46 -22.28
C GLY A 159 -0.90 14.72 -22.53
N PHE A 160 0.08 15.45 -23.03
CA PHE A 160 1.39 14.88 -23.32
C PHE A 160 2.52 15.90 -23.13
N PHE A 161 3.74 15.40 -23.15
CA PHE A 161 4.97 16.17 -22.99
C PHE A 161 6.05 15.57 -23.88
N ARG A 162 6.79 16.42 -24.59
CA ARG A 162 7.95 15.99 -25.39
C ARG A 162 9.23 16.29 -24.63
N ASP A 163 9.99 15.25 -24.27
CA ASP A 163 11.25 15.43 -23.56
C ASP A 163 12.41 15.86 -24.48
N ARG A 164 13.58 16.12 -23.89
CA ARG A 164 14.81 16.50 -24.63
C ARG A 164 15.30 15.44 -25.60
N LEU A 165 14.98 14.17 -25.35
CA LEU A 165 15.35 13.02 -26.17
C LEU A 165 14.35 12.75 -27.30
N ASN A 166 13.30 13.59 -27.43
CA ASN A 166 12.18 13.42 -28.36
C ASN A 166 11.29 12.20 -28.05
N ARG A 167 11.24 11.77 -26.79
CA ARG A 167 10.19 10.85 -26.35
C ARG A 167 8.93 11.65 -26.02
N ILE A 168 7.79 11.08 -26.34
CA ILE A 168 6.47 11.59 -25.97
C ILE A 168 6.01 10.84 -24.72
N TRP A 169 5.78 11.59 -23.65
CA TRP A 169 5.17 11.12 -22.42
C TRP A 169 3.69 11.46 -22.45
N PHE A 170 2.83 10.45 -22.43
CA PHE A 170 1.38 10.59 -22.34
C PHE A 170 0.94 10.48 -20.88
N LEU A 171 0.10 11.41 -20.43
CA LEU A 171 -0.67 11.22 -19.20
C LEU A 171 -1.96 10.51 -19.53
N VAL A 172 -2.19 9.35 -18.93
CA VAL A 172 -3.40 8.56 -19.14
C VAL A 172 -4.19 8.54 -17.83
N ASP A 173 -5.31 9.23 -17.82
CA ASP A 173 -6.14 9.42 -16.62
C ASP A 173 -6.83 8.11 -16.21
N GLY A 174 -6.69 7.74 -14.93
CA GLY A 174 -7.19 6.48 -14.37
C GLY A 174 -6.33 5.25 -14.69
N PHE A 175 -5.14 5.45 -15.26
CA PHE A 175 -4.24 4.39 -15.69
C PHE A 175 -2.79 4.64 -15.25
N GLY A 176 -2.12 5.67 -15.77
CA GLY A 176 -0.68 5.77 -15.64
C GLY A 176 -0.04 6.63 -16.71
N VAL A 177 1.08 6.16 -17.22
CA VAL A 177 1.86 6.89 -18.24
C VAL A 177 2.04 6.07 -19.50
N GLY A 178 2.04 6.75 -20.64
CA GLY A 178 2.52 6.19 -21.91
C GLY A 178 3.86 6.79 -22.28
N ARG A 179 4.77 5.97 -22.81
CA ARG A 179 6.06 6.43 -23.33
C ARG A 179 6.17 6.03 -24.79
N GLY A 180 6.19 7.03 -25.66
CA GLY A 180 6.33 6.85 -27.10
C GLY A 180 7.57 7.50 -27.68
N ASP A 181 8.02 6.99 -28.82
CA ASP A 181 9.06 7.63 -29.61
C ASP A 181 8.42 8.48 -30.72
N PHE A 182 8.82 9.75 -30.80
CA PHE A 182 8.23 10.70 -31.73
C PHE A 182 8.43 10.33 -33.21
N PHE A 183 9.51 9.62 -33.53
CA PHE A 183 9.86 9.28 -34.91
C PHE A 183 9.27 7.93 -35.33
N THR A 184 9.37 6.90 -34.49
CA THR A 184 8.83 5.58 -34.79
C THR A 184 7.32 5.49 -34.59
N GLN A 185 6.74 6.43 -33.83
CA GLN A 185 5.31 6.50 -33.52
C GLN A 185 4.81 5.23 -32.80
N ARG A 186 5.70 4.56 -32.08
CA ARG A 186 5.39 3.45 -31.18
C ARG A 186 5.34 3.95 -29.75
N ALA A 187 4.40 3.46 -28.96
CA ALA A 187 4.35 3.74 -27.53
C ALA A 187 4.01 2.51 -26.69
N ASP A 188 4.64 2.45 -25.52
CA ASP A 188 4.37 1.51 -24.45
C ASP A 188 3.57 2.21 -23.35
N PHE A 189 2.74 1.45 -22.63
CA PHE A 189 1.87 1.97 -21.58
C PHE A 189 2.06 1.19 -20.29
N TYR A 190 2.15 1.94 -19.20
CA TYR A 190 2.44 1.40 -17.87
C TYR A 190 1.36 1.91 -16.91
N GLU A 191 0.63 0.99 -16.28
CA GLU A 191 -0.26 1.34 -15.18
C GLU A 191 0.62 1.68 -13.96
N ILE A 192 0.31 2.76 -13.24
CA ILE A 192 1.18 3.26 -12.16
C ILE A 192 0.36 3.54 -10.90
N GLY A 193 0.92 3.11 -9.77
CA GLY A 193 0.46 3.53 -8.45
C GLY A 193 -0.68 2.69 -7.92
N LEU A 194 -1.12 3.02 -6.72
CA LEU A 194 -2.11 2.24 -5.99
C LEU A 194 -3.49 2.31 -6.68
N SER A 195 -4.21 1.18 -6.68
CA SER A 195 -5.61 1.10 -7.09
C SER A 195 -6.53 1.86 -6.12
N ASP A 196 -7.81 1.99 -6.45
CA ASP A 196 -8.78 2.74 -5.64
C ASP A 196 -9.26 1.97 -4.41
N ILE A 197 -8.31 1.34 -3.72
CA ILE A 197 -8.47 0.62 -2.47
C ILE A 197 -7.95 1.47 -1.31
N ALA A 198 -8.52 1.26 -0.13
CA ALA A 198 -7.87 1.54 1.14
C ALA A 198 -7.09 0.28 1.54
N PRO A 199 -5.75 0.31 1.51
CA PRO A 199 -4.92 -0.84 1.86
C PRO A 199 -5.29 -1.46 3.20
N ARG A 200 -5.35 -2.78 3.22
CA ARG A 200 -5.58 -3.61 4.41
C ARG A 200 -4.48 -4.63 4.60
N ALA A 201 -3.87 -5.07 3.51
CA ALA A 201 -2.93 -6.16 3.50
C ALA A 201 -1.71 -5.85 2.60
N LEU A 202 -0.52 -6.21 3.07
CA LEU A 202 0.77 -6.06 2.43
C LEU A 202 1.56 -7.36 2.59
N ALA A 203 2.21 -7.84 1.54
CA ALA A 203 3.14 -8.95 1.64
C ALA A 203 4.23 -8.89 0.56
N PHE A 204 5.47 -9.21 0.94
CA PHE A 204 6.56 -9.36 -0.01
C PHE A 204 6.58 -10.75 -0.64
N GLN A 205 6.84 -10.80 -1.95
CA GLN A 205 7.18 -12.01 -2.70
C GLN A 205 8.44 -11.73 -3.52
N GLY A 206 9.62 -12.07 -2.99
CA GLY A 206 10.88 -11.62 -3.58
C GLY A 206 10.97 -10.10 -3.54
N ASP A 207 11.27 -9.48 -4.68
CA ASP A 207 11.37 -8.02 -4.86
C ASP A 207 10.04 -7.37 -5.25
N ASP A 208 8.93 -8.09 -5.13
CA ASP A 208 7.59 -7.57 -5.40
C ASP A 208 6.80 -7.40 -4.12
N MET A 209 5.97 -6.36 -4.06
CA MET A 209 4.99 -6.17 -3.00
C MET A 209 3.58 -6.39 -3.51
N TRP A 210 2.84 -7.26 -2.82
CA TRP A 210 1.41 -7.44 -2.98
C TRP A 210 0.66 -6.54 -2.02
N ILE A 211 -0.33 -5.82 -2.54
CA ILE A 211 -1.16 -4.90 -1.78
C ILE A 211 -2.63 -5.25 -2.04
N GLY A 212 -3.34 -5.53 -0.96
CA GLY A 212 -4.76 -5.82 -0.96
C GLY A 212 -5.50 -4.83 -0.07
N GLY A 213 -6.76 -4.55 -0.40
CA GLY A 213 -7.53 -3.60 0.37
C GLY A 213 -9.01 -3.63 0.04
N ARG A 214 -9.69 -2.58 0.45
CA ARG A 214 -11.15 -2.45 0.29
C ARG A 214 -11.53 -1.18 -0.46
N ASP A 215 -12.53 -1.23 -1.34
CA ASP A 215 -13.12 -0.02 -1.93
C ASP A 215 -14.04 0.68 -0.93
N LEU A 216 -13.47 1.54 -0.09
CA LEU A 216 -14.26 2.34 0.85
C LEU A 216 -15.09 3.43 0.18
N ARG A 217 -14.67 3.87 -1.01
CA ARG A 217 -15.25 5.06 -1.66
C ARG A 217 -16.44 4.69 -2.52
N ARG A 218 -16.56 3.41 -2.94
CA ARG A 218 -17.59 2.87 -3.84
C ARG A 218 -17.81 3.79 -5.04
N LYS A 219 -16.74 4.44 -5.51
CA LYS A 219 -16.80 5.46 -6.56
C LYS A 219 -16.90 4.86 -7.96
N GLY A 220 -16.95 3.53 -8.08
CA GLY A 220 -16.91 2.82 -9.37
C GLY A 220 -15.52 2.86 -10.01
N GLU A 221 -14.52 3.20 -9.21
CA GLU A 221 -13.13 3.45 -9.54
C GLU A 221 -12.36 2.15 -9.30
N ARG A 222 -11.69 1.63 -10.33
CA ARG A 222 -11.17 0.24 -10.49
C ARG A 222 -10.50 -0.31 -9.21
N PRO A 223 -11.24 -0.95 -8.27
CA PRO A 223 -10.63 -1.53 -7.09
C PRO A 223 -10.01 -2.86 -7.50
N GLY A 224 -8.97 -3.29 -6.81
CA GLY A 224 -8.25 -4.49 -7.21
C GLY A 224 -7.04 -4.74 -6.35
N ILE A 225 -6.60 -5.99 -6.37
CA ILE A 225 -5.31 -6.42 -5.82
C ILE A 225 -4.23 -5.79 -6.69
N VAL A 226 -3.19 -5.27 -6.05
CA VAL A 226 -2.06 -4.64 -6.70
C VAL A 226 -0.82 -5.49 -6.45
N ARG A 227 -0.04 -5.73 -7.51
CA ARG A 227 1.34 -6.21 -7.41
C ARG A 227 2.24 -5.09 -7.90
N TRP A 228 3.07 -4.60 -7.00
CA TRP A 228 4.08 -3.60 -7.31
C TRP A 228 5.44 -4.30 -7.44
N PRO A 229 5.93 -4.49 -8.67
CA PRO A 229 7.31 -4.89 -8.90
C PRO A 229 8.26 -3.70 -8.72
N PHE A 230 9.26 -3.81 -7.86
CA PHE A 230 10.20 -2.70 -7.64
C PHE A 230 11.14 -2.46 -8.84
N GLU A 231 11.40 -3.49 -9.63
CA GLU A 231 12.35 -3.44 -10.76
C GLU A 231 11.69 -3.17 -12.13
N GLU A 232 10.35 -3.23 -12.23
CA GLU A 232 9.62 -2.98 -13.48
C GLU A 232 9.01 -1.57 -13.50
N GLU A 233 8.82 -0.99 -14.69
CA GLU A 233 8.26 0.36 -14.83
C GLU A 233 6.77 0.44 -14.44
N GLY A 234 6.03 -0.66 -14.52
CA GLY A 234 4.58 -0.70 -14.39
C GLY A 234 4.08 -1.62 -13.28
N TRP A 235 2.99 -1.19 -12.64
CA TRP A 235 2.29 -1.94 -11.62
C TRP A 235 1.27 -2.88 -12.27
N ARG A 236 0.95 -4.00 -11.60
CA ARG A 236 -0.07 -4.95 -12.09
C ARG A 236 -1.31 -4.89 -11.21
N HIS A 237 -2.47 -4.85 -11.85
CA HIS A 237 -3.76 -4.71 -11.18
C HIS A 237 -4.69 -5.86 -11.52
N TYR A 238 -5.21 -6.52 -10.49
CA TYR A 238 -6.09 -7.67 -10.62
C TYR A 238 -7.47 -7.33 -10.08
N GLN A 239 -8.46 -7.29 -10.96
CA GLN A 239 -9.85 -6.96 -10.63
C GLN A 239 -10.71 -8.21 -10.77
N ALA A 240 -11.51 -8.51 -9.75
CA ALA A 240 -12.34 -9.71 -9.68
C ALA A 240 -13.27 -9.86 -10.90
N ARG A 241 -13.81 -8.74 -11.39
CA ARG A 241 -14.74 -8.72 -12.53
C ARG A 241 -14.15 -9.28 -13.84
N TRP A 242 -12.83 -9.29 -13.99
CA TRP A 242 -12.15 -9.72 -15.22
C TRP A 242 -11.40 -11.04 -15.05
N ILE A 243 -11.28 -11.56 -13.83
CA ILE A 243 -10.44 -12.70 -13.51
C ILE A 243 -11.31 -13.87 -13.07
N SER A 244 -11.30 -14.92 -13.88
CA SER A 244 -11.93 -16.19 -13.49
C SER A 244 -11.26 -16.74 -12.24
N HIS A 245 -12.05 -17.27 -11.31
CA HIS A 245 -11.59 -17.78 -10.01
C HIS A 245 -11.01 -16.73 -9.04
N LEU A 246 -11.23 -15.44 -9.29
CA LEU A 246 -11.12 -14.37 -8.30
C LEU A 246 -12.53 -13.80 -8.04
N PRO A 247 -13.33 -14.41 -7.14
CA PRO A 247 -14.70 -13.96 -6.89
C PRO A 247 -14.77 -12.61 -6.18
N SER A 248 -13.68 -12.19 -5.52
CA SER A 248 -13.60 -10.92 -4.79
C SER A 248 -12.16 -10.41 -4.74
N ASP A 249 -12.01 -9.12 -4.98
CA ASP A 249 -10.79 -8.34 -4.87
C ASP A 249 -10.78 -7.44 -3.62
N GLU A 250 -11.75 -7.64 -2.72
CA GLU A 250 -11.79 -7.07 -1.37
C GLU A 250 -10.96 -7.95 -0.43
N VAL A 251 -9.73 -7.53 -0.15
CA VAL A 251 -8.74 -8.32 0.57
C VAL A 251 -8.58 -7.83 2.01
N ASN A 252 -8.59 -8.79 2.94
CA ASN A 252 -8.38 -8.57 4.37
C ASN A 252 -6.95 -8.87 4.82
N ASP A 253 -6.32 -9.88 4.19
CA ASP A 253 -4.97 -10.33 4.51
C ASP A 253 -4.32 -11.04 3.30
N ILE A 254 -2.99 -11.05 3.26
CA ILE A 254 -2.19 -11.68 2.19
C ILE A 254 -1.09 -12.53 2.83
N LEU A 255 -1.00 -13.78 2.38
CA LEU A 255 0.04 -14.72 2.81
C LEU A 255 0.78 -15.27 1.59
N VAL A 256 2.10 -15.06 1.55
CA VAL A 256 2.97 -15.61 0.52
C VAL A 256 3.52 -16.96 0.98
N VAL A 257 3.39 -17.98 0.13
CA VAL A 257 3.87 -19.35 0.37
C VAL A 257 4.63 -19.82 -0.87
N GLY A 258 5.94 -19.54 -0.91
CA GLY A 258 6.78 -19.77 -2.09
C GLY A 258 6.23 -19.00 -3.30
N ASP A 259 5.96 -19.70 -4.39
CA ASP A 259 5.47 -19.11 -5.64
C ASP A 259 3.95 -18.89 -5.65
N THR A 260 3.26 -19.17 -4.53
CA THR A 260 1.82 -18.95 -4.38
C THR A 260 1.52 -17.80 -3.42
N VAL A 261 0.55 -16.98 -3.79
CA VAL A 261 0.07 -15.85 -2.99
C VAL A 261 -1.39 -16.09 -2.64
N TRP A 262 -1.68 -16.13 -1.35
CA TRP A 262 -2.98 -16.47 -0.80
C TRP A 262 -3.64 -15.19 -0.27
N PHE A 263 -4.89 -14.96 -0.64
CA PHE A 263 -5.66 -13.77 -0.31
C PHE A 263 -6.85 -14.19 0.55
N ALA A 264 -6.95 -13.62 1.75
CA ALA A 264 -8.16 -13.66 2.54
C ALA A 264 -9.16 -12.65 1.97
N THR A 265 -10.27 -13.11 1.42
CA THR A 265 -11.26 -12.25 0.77
C THR A 265 -12.63 -12.31 1.45
N GLU A 266 -13.56 -11.46 1.02
CA GLU A 266 -14.98 -11.55 1.43
C GLU A 266 -15.72 -12.75 0.83
N PHE A 267 -15.12 -13.45 -0.16
CA PHE A 267 -15.71 -14.60 -0.86
C PHE A 267 -14.79 -15.83 -0.87
N GLY A 268 -14.13 -16.10 0.26
CA GLY A 268 -13.27 -17.26 0.47
C GLY A 268 -11.79 -16.95 0.38
N VAL A 269 -10.99 -17.97 0.08
CA VAL A 269 -9.54 -17.84 -0.07
C VAL A 269 -9.17 -17.95 -1.54
N SER A 270 -8.74 -16.83 -2.14
CA SER A 270 -8.21 -16.83 -3.50
C SER A 270 -6.71 -17.08 -3.47
N VAL A 271 -6.18 -17.82 -4.43
CA VAL A 271 -4.76 -18.18 -4.53
C VAL A 271 -4.28 -17.89 -5.94
N TYR A 272 -3.22 -17.09 -6.05
CA TYR A 272 -2.50 -16.83 -7.28
C TYR A 272 -1.21 -17.66 -7.33
N ASP A 273 -1.03 -18.43 -8.39
CA ASP A 273 0.18 -19.20 -8.69
C ASP A 273 1.02 -18.40 -9.67
N SER A 274 2.07 -17.75 -9.16
CA SER A 274 2.86 -16.77 -9.92
C SER A 274 3.70 -17.39 -11.03
N ASP A 275 4.08 -18.67 -10.90
CA ASP A 275 4.82 -19.41 -11.94
C ASP A 275 3.98 -19.70 -13.18
N ARG A 276 2.67 -19.85 -12.99
CA ARG A 276 1.74 -20.34 -14.03
C ARG A 276 0.65 -19.34 -14.37
N ASP A 277 0.76 -18.14 -13.80
CA ASP A 277 -0.16 -17.02 -13.98
C ASP A 277 -1.63 -17.44 -13.91
N ARG A 278 -2.02 -18.07 -12.78
CA ARG A 278 -3.37 -18.65 -12.64
C ARG A 278 -3.95 -18.48 -11.26
N TRP A 279 -5.27 -18.35 -11.24
CA TRP A 279 -6.06 -18.17 -10.04
C TRP A 279 -6.82 -19.45 -9.68
N LYS A 280 -6.96 -19.68 -8.37
CA LYS A 280 -7.84 -20.69 -7.77
C LYS A 280 -8.58 -20.04 -6.61
N ASN A 281 -9.79 -20.51 -6.30
CA ASN A 281 -10.53 -20.11 -5.11
C ASN A 281 -10.90 -21.32 -4.26
N PHE A 282 -10.98 -21.12 -2.95
CA PHE A 282 -11.59 -22.03 -1.98
C PHE A 282 -12.77 -21.34 -1.29
N ASP A 283 -13.94 -21.97 -1.29
CA ASP A 283 -15.15 -21.40 -0.71
C ASP A 283 -15.93 -22.40 0.19
N LEU A 284 -17.21 -22.10 0.50
CA LEU A 284 -18.07 -22.99 1.29
C LEU A 284 -18.23 -24.37 0.63
N GLY A 285 -18.25 -24.44 -0.70
CA GLY A 285 -18.36 -25.68 -1.47
C GLY A 285 -17.13 -26.57 -1.30
N ASP A 286 -15.95 -25.98 -1.07
CA ASP A 286 -14.72 -26.71 -0.77
C ASP A 286 -14.61 -27.16 0.70
N GLY A 287 -15.43 -26.59 1.59
CA GLY A 287 -15.47 -26.93 3.01
C GLY A 287 -15.03 -25.83 3.97
N LEU A 288 -14.87 -24.58 3.50
CA LEU A 288 -14.73 -23.45 4.42
C LEU A 288 -15.96 -23.31 5.32
N VAL A 289 -15.78 -22.87 6.55
CA VAL A 289 -16.90 -22.62 7.48
C VAL A 289 -17.61 -21.30 7.23
N SER A 290 -16.95 -20.37 6.52
CA SER A 290 -17.50 -19.09 6.11
C SER A 290 -16.74 -18.54 4.90
N HIS A 291 -17.41 -17.73 4.08
CA HIS A 291 -16.80 -16.96 3.00
C HIS A 291 -16.01 -15.75 3.50
N GLN A 292 -16.29 -15.26 4.71
CA GLN A 292 -15.68 -14.05 5.25
C GLN A 292 -14.36 -14.40 5.92
N VAL A 293 -13.29 -14.45 5.12
CA VAL A 293 -11.94 -14.77 5.58
C VAL A 293 -11.26 -13.48 6.06
N ARG A 294 -10.68 -13.52 7.25
CA ARG A 294 -10.10 -12.34 7.91
C ARG A 294 -8.59 -12.32 7.95
N ASP A 295 -7.97 -13.48 8.07
CA ASP A 295 -6.53 -13.60 8.28
C ASP A 295 -6.05 -15.01 7.91
N LEU A 296 -4.79 -15.13 7.48
CA LEU A 296 -4.15 -16.37 7.05
C LEU A 296 -2.82 -16.55 7.77
N ALA A 297 -2.48 -17.78 8.11
CA ALA A 297 -1.16 -18.09 8.66
C ALA A 297 -0.65 -19.46 8.20
N LEU A 298 0.63 -19.56 7.87
CA LEU A 298 1.28 -20.81 7.51
C LEU A 298 1.87 -21.48 8.76
N LEU A 299 1.50 -22.74 9.02
CA LEU A 299 2.19 -23.59 9.99
C LEU A 299 2.29 -25.02 9.45
N GLY A 300 3.52 -25.57 9.43
CA GLY A 300 3.77 -26.91 8.89
C GLY A 300 3.36 -26.99 7.42
N ALA A 301 2.52 -27.97 7.05
CA ALA A 301 2.01 -28.15 5.69
C ALA A 301 0.69 -27.41 5.40
N TYR A 302 0.18 -26.64 6.36
CA TYR A 302 -1.18 -26.09 6.33
C TYR A 302 -1.18 -24.57 6.35
N VAL A 303 -2.03 -23.99 5.51
CA VAL A 303 -2.48 -22.60 5.63
C VAL A 303 -3.73 -22.61 6.51
N TYR A 304 -3.65 -21.98 7.67
CA TYR A 304 -4.79 -21.79 8.56
C TYR A 304 -5.58 -20.57 8.11
N VAL A 305 -6.91 -20.69 8.19
CA VAL A 305 -7.86 -19.74 7.60
C VAL A 305 -8.81 -19.27 8.69
N ALA A 306 -8.55 -18.08 9.23
CA ALA A 306 -9.41 -17.43 10.22
C ALA A 306 -10.62 -16.80 9.54
N THR A 307 -11.81 -17.12 10.04
CA THR A 307 -13.07 -16.58 9.51
C THR A 307 -13.91 -15.96 10.62
N ASP A 308 -14.98 -15.30 10.23
CA ASP A 308 -15.97 -14.76 11.18
C ASP A 308 -16.83 -15.84 11.89
N GLN A 309 -16.80 -17.10 11.45
CA GLN A 309 -17.59 -18.20 12.02
C GLN A 309 -16.77 -19.38 12.57
N GLY A 310 -15.43 -19.32 12.47
CA GLY A 310 -14.54 -20.35 12.97
C GLY A 310 -13.20 -20.39 12.25
N LEU A 311 -12.54 -21.55 12.32
CA LEU A 311 -11.20 -21.78 11.79
C LEU A 311 -11.19 -23.01 10.87
N ASN A 312 -10.59 -22.85 9.70
CA ASN A 312 -10.23 -23.94 8.80
C ASN A 312 -8.71 -24.06 8.69
N ARG A 313 -8.26 -25.16 8.07
CA ARG A 313 -6.92 -25.29 7.53
C ARG A 313 -6.98 -25.89 6.13
N ILE A 314 -6.09 -25.46 5.25
CA ILE A 314 -5.97 -25.93 3.88
C ILE A 314 -4.59 -26.53 3.72
N HIS A 315 -4.49 -27.77 3.28
CA HIS A 315 -3.20 -28.39 3.01
C HIS A 315 -2.59 -27.77 1.75
N ARG A 316 -1.46 -27.06 1.88
CA ARG A 316 -0.94 -26.15 0.84
C ARG A 316 -0.65 -26.80 -0.52
N HIS A 317 -0.31 -28.09 -0.52
CA HIS A 317 0.02 -28.82 -1.75
C HIS A 317 -1.16 -29.58 -2.37
N THR A 318 -2.13 -30.01 -1.58
CA THR A 318 -3.24 -30.85 -2.06
C THR A 318 -4.53 -30.04 -2.22
N GLY A 319 -4.63 -28.88 -1.56
CA GLY A 319 -5.83 -28.05 -1.52
C GLY A 319 -6.97 -28.67 -0.73
N ILE A 320 -6.73 -29.72 0.06
CA ILE A 320 -7.77 -30.30 0.92
C ILE A 320 -8.08 -29.29 2.03
N VAL A 321 -9.34 -28.87 2.09
CA VAL A 321 -9.86 -27.96 3.11
C VAL A 321 -10.44 -28.78 4.26
N GLU A 322 -10.00 -28.51 5.48
CA GLU A 322 -10.46 -29.18 6.69
C GLU A 322 -10.98 -28.16 7.70
N ARG A 323 -12.10 -28.46 8.33
CA ARG A 323 -12.57 -27.72 9.50
C ARG A 323 -11.82 -28.21 10.74
N ILE A 324 -11.42 -27.29 11.62
CA ILE A 324 -10.82 -27.66 12.90
C ILE A 324 -11.90 -28.28 13.82
N PRO A 325 -11.74 -29.54 14.29
CA PRO A 325 -12.75 -30.26 15.07
C PRO A 325 -12.76 -29.85 16.55
N GLU A 326 -12.74 -28.55 16.82
CA GLU A 326 -12.78 -27.98 18.17
C GLU A 326 -14.15 -27.37 18.43
N ARG A 327 -14.89 -27.91 19.40
CA ARG A 327 -16.25 -27.46 19.72
C ARG A 327 -16.31 -25.99 20.14
N ARG A 328 -15.26 -25.49 20.79
CA ARG A 328 -15.15 -24.08 21.21
C ARG A 328 -15.09 -23.11 20.03
N PHE A 329 -14.79 -23.58 18.82
CA PHE A 329 -14.61 -22.74 17.63
C PHE A 329 -15.88 -22.60 16.78
N ILE A 330 -16.96 -23.29 17.14
CA ILE A 330 -18.23 -23.22 16.41
C ILE A 330 -18.82 -21.82 16.57
N SER A 331 -19.02 -21.10 15.46
CA SER A 331 -19.55 -19.74 15.43
C SER A 331 -18.73 -18.76 16.28
N LEU A 332 -17.43 -19.04 16.42
CA LEU A 332 -16.48 -18.17 17.09
C LEU A 332 -15.74 -17.35 16.03
N PRO A 333 -15.87 -16.02 16.03
CA PRO A 333 -15.07 -15.19 15.14
C PRO A 333 -13.60 -15.21 15.53
N PHE A 334 -12.75 -15.54 14.56
CA PHE A 334 -11.30 -15.36 14.62
C PHE A 334 -10.94 -14.01 13.99
N PHE A 335 -9.97 -13.31 14.54
CA PHE A 335 -9.56 -11.98 14.07
C PHE A 335 -8.16 -11.99 13.45
N ARG A 336 -7.19 -12.58 14.15
CA ARG A 336 -5.78 -12.62 13.76
C ARG A 336 -5.15 -13.95 14.15
N LEU A 337 -4.20 -14.38 13.35
CA LEU A 337 -3.37 -15.55 13.51
C LEU A 337 -1.90 -15.13 13.52
N ALA A 338 -1.10 -15.77 14.36
CA ALA A 338 0.35 -15.57 14.36
C ALA A 338 1.04 -16.93 14.48
N ALA A 339 1.83 -17.29 13.47
CA ALA A 339 2.61 -18.52 13.47
C ALA A 339 3.97 -18.26 14.12
N GLY A 340 4.27 -19.01 15.18
CA GLY A 340 5.63 -19.20 15.67
C GLY A 340 6.24 -20.45 15.04
N ARG A 341 7.37 -20.91 15.59
CA ARG A 341 8.10 -22.08 15.07
C ARG A 341 7.24 -23.36 15.04
N ASP A 342 6.65 -23.70 16.18
CA ASP A 342 5.88 -24.95 16.37
C ASP A 342 4.49 -24.68 16.99
N THR A 343 4.05 -23.42 16.96
CA THR A 343 2.81 -22.98 17.59
C THR A 343 2.06 -22.01 16.69
N LEU A 344 0.73 -22.10 16.67
CA LEU A 344 -0.12 -21.09 16.05
C LEU A 344 -0.94 -20.41 17.13
N TRP A 345 -0.92 -19.08 17.14
CA TRP A 345 -1.71 -18.27 18.05
C TRP A 345 -2.90 -17.68 17.31
N ALA A 346 -4.03 -17.61 17.99
CA ALA A 346 -5.28 -17.15 17.41
C ALA A 346 -5.98 -16.17 18.36
N GLY A 347 -6.07 -14.92 17.93
CA GLY A 347 -6.92 -13.91 18.54
C GLY A 347 -8.38 -14.12 18.12
N THR A 348 -9.28 -14.22 19.09
CA THR A 348 -10.69 -14.51 18.86
C THR A 348 -11.60 -13.55 19.63
N LEU A 349 -12.91 -13.62 19.38
CA LEU A 349 -13.91 -12.88 20.16
C LEU A 349 -13.90 -13.22 21.66
N ARG A 350 -13.41 -14.39 22.06
CA ARG A 350 -13.47 -14.89 23.45
C ARG A 350 -12.10 -15.04 24.11
N GLY A 351 -11.09 -14.35 23.58
CA GLY A 351 -9.72 -14.39 24.07
C GLY A 351 -8.76 -15.03 23.07
N ILE A 352 -7.66 -15.56 23.59
CA ILE A 352 -6.56 -16.12 22.79
C ILE A 352 -6.46 -17.64 22.94
N PHE A 353 -6.29 -18.31 21.81
CA PHE A 353 -6.04 -19.74 21.72
C PHE A 353 -4.66 -20.00 21.14
N ARG A 354 -4.06 -21.12 21.53
CA ARG A 354 -2.78 -21.60 20.99
C ARG A 354 -2.92 -23.03 20.51
N TYR A 355 -2.50 -23.29 19.29
CA TYR A 355 -2.22 -24.63 18.79
C TYR A 355 -0.76 -24.99 19.06
N VAL A 356 -0.51 -26.21 19.51
CA VAL A 356 0.85 -26.74 19.71
C VAL A 356 1.04 -27.96 18.81
N ASP A 357 1.93 -27.84 17.82
CA ASP A 357 2.09 -28.85 16.76
C ASP A 357 2.48 -30.22 17.32
N SER A 358 3.40 -30.25 18.30
CA SER A 358 3.88 -31.48 18.95
C SER A 358 2.78 -32.29 19.65
N THR A 359 1.69 -31.64 20.07
CA THR A 359 0.55 -32.32 20.70
C THR A 359 -0.67 -32.45 19.78
N GLY A 360 -0.69 -31.67 18.71
CA GLY A 360 -1.83 -31.54 17.80
C GLY A 360 -3.08 -30.94 18.46
N ARG A 361 -2.95 -30.15 19.54
CA ARG A 361 -4.08 -29.66 20.34
C ARG A 361 -4.19 -28.14 20.37
N TRP A 362 -5.43 -27.68 20.45
CA TRP A 362 -5.79 -26.29 20.73
C TRP A 362 -6.04 -26.08 22.22
N GLU A 363 -5.33 -25.12 22.78
CA GLU A 363 -5.38 -24.74 24.18
C GLU A 363 -5.95 -23.33 24.31
N TYR A 364 -6.77 -23.12 25.34
CA TYR A 364 -7.17 -21.77 25.72
C TYR A 364 -6.09 -21.22 26.64
N VAL A 365 -5.55 -20.05 26.32
CA VAL A 365 -4.49 -19.43 27.12
C VAL A 365 -5.16 -18.78 28.33
N LYS A 366 -5.01 -19.41 29.49
CA LYS A 366 -5.55 -18.90 30.76
C LYS A 366 -4.72 -17.71 31.21
N THR A 367 -5.19 -16.51 30.88
CA THR A 367 -4.60 -15.24 31.31
C THR A 367 -5.03 -14.89 32.73
N ARG A 368 -4.34 -13.92 33.36
CA ARG A 368 -4.88 -13.20 34.53
C ARG A 368 -6.24 -12.58 34.16
N ALA A 369 -7.11 -12.34 35.15
CA ALA A 369 -8.55 -12.08 34.99
C ALA A 369 -8.94 -10.99 33.97
N ALA A 370 -8.04 -10.05 33.62
CA ALA A 370 -8.33 -8.91 32.75
C ALA A 370 -8.56 -9.24 31.26
N ILE A 371 -8.17 -10.43 30.76
CA ILE A 371 -8.31 -10.82 29.33
C ILE A 371 -9.34 -11.96 29.14
N GLN A 372 -9.78 -12.61 30.22
CA GLN A 372 -10.76 -13.69 30.11
C GLN A 372 -12.07 -13.14 29.54
N ASP A 373 -12.61 -13.82 28.52
CA ASP A 373 -13.82 -13.41 27.78
C ASP A 373 -13.76 -12.04 27.09
N ALA A 374 -12.55 -11.48 26.86
CA ALA A 374 -12.35 -10.27 26.09
C ALA A 374 -11.90 -10.59 24.64
N PRO A 375 -12.34 -9.83 23.62
CA PRO A 375 -11.85 -9.99 22.25
C PRO A 375 -10.34 -9.71 22.16
N VAL A 376 -9.60 -10.60 21.50
CA VAL A 376 -8.20 -10.38 21.14
C VAL A 376 -8.14 -10.09 19.64
N THR A 377 -7.87 -8.84 19.28
CA THR A 377 -8.01 -8.33 17.90
C THR A 377 -6.69 -8.26 17.14
N ALA A 378 -5.56 -8.33 17.84
CA ALA A 378 -4.23 -8.42 17.26
C ALA A 378 -3.37 -9.37 18.08
N VAL A 379 -2.51 -10.12 17.40
CA VAL A 379 -1.55 -11.05 18.01
C VAL A 379 -0.32 -11.14 17.11
N ASP A 380 0.85 -11.20 17.70
CA ASP A 380 2.11 -11.48 17.02
C ASP A 380 3.06 -12.28 17.92
N VAL A 381 4.01 -12.98 17.32
CA VAL A 381 4.97 -13.82 18.03
C VAL A 381 6.36 -13.51 17.55
N TRP A 382 7.24 -13.17 18.49
CA TRP A 382 8.67 -13.02 18.26
C TRP A 382 9.43 -13.97 19.18
N GLU A 383 10.05 -14.99 18.60
CA GLU A 383 10.65 -16.11 19.33
C GLU A 383 9.70 -16.79 20.35
N ASN A 384 9.90 -16.52 21.65
CA ASN A 384 9.10 -17.05 22.76
C ASN A 384 8.14 -16.01 23.32
N GLU A 385 8.10 -14.83 22.72
CA GLU A 385 7.30 -13.70 23.15
C GLU A 385 6.02 -13.64 22.36
N VAL A 386 4.93 -13.39 23.07
CA VAL A 386 3.60 -13.29 22.50
C VAL A 386 3.04 -11.94 22.90
N TRP A 387 2.84 -11.11 21.89
CA TRP A 387 2.24 -9.80 22.04
C TRP A 387 0.81 -9.87 21.51
N PHE A 388 -0.13 -9.35 22.28
CA PHE A 388 -1.53 -9.35 21.84
C PHE A 388 -2.30 -8.18 22.44
N ALA A 389 -3.36 -7.78 21.75
CA ALA A 389 -4.18 -6.64 22.16
C ALA A 389 -5.63 -7.03 22.36
N SER A 390 -6.23 -6.45 23.39
CA SER A 390 -7.66 -6.51 23.69
C SER A 390 -8.18 -5.09 23.95
N PRO A 391 -9.50 -4.85 24.06
CA PRO A 391 -10.02 -3.53 24.45
C PRO A 391 -9.40 -2.95 25.74
N GLY A 392 -8.86 -3.80 26.64
CA GLY A 392 -8.20 -3.40 27.87
C GLY A 392 -6.74 -2.96 27.74
N GLY A 393 -6.16 -2.96 26.53
CA GLY A 393 -4.78 -2.52 26.27
C GLY A 393 -3.95 -3.57 25.55
N ILE A 394 -2.63 -3.45 25.67
CA ILE A 394 -1.65 -4.35 25.06
C ILE A 394 -1.08 -5.25 26.15
N PHE A 395 -0.80 -6.50 25.81
CA PHE A 395 -0.32 -7.52 26.73
C PHE A 395 0.87 -8.26 26.14
N TYR A 396 1.76 -8.67 27.04
CA TYR A 396 2.98 -9.40 26.72
C TYR A 396 3.04 -10.68 27.57
N TRP A 397 3.42 -11.77 26.92
CA TRP A 397 3.75 -13.01 27.59
C TRP A 397 5.02 -13.63 27.02
N ASN A 398 5.98 -13.91 27.90
CA ASN A 398 7.11 -14.77 27.57
C ASN A 398 6.77 -16.23 27.87
N ALA A 399 6.49 -17.02 26.83
CA ALA A 399 6.08 -18.41 26.98
C ALA A 399 7.18 -19.32 27.56
N ARG A 400 8.45 -18.90 27.54
CA ARG A 400 9.59 -19.65 28.09
C ARG A 400 9.78 -19.39 29.58
N THR A 401 9.71 -18.13 30.00
CA THR A 401 9.94 -17.74 31.41
C THR A 401 8.65 -17.60 32.23
N ASP A 402 7.50 -17.67 31.56
CA ASP A 402 6.17 -17.38 32.10
C ASP A 402 6.04 -15.98 32.73
N VAL A 403 6.80 -15.03 32.20
CA VAL A 403 6.71 -13.62 32.57
C VAL A 403 5.56 -12.96 31.82
N TRP A 404 4.72 -12.24 32.56
CA TRP A 404 3.55 -11.53 32.06
C TRP A 404 3.65 -10.05 32.34
N GLU A 405 3.39 -9.23 31.32
CA GLU A 405 3.25 -7.78 31.46
C GLU A 405 2.01 -7.28 30.72
N SER A 406 1.55 -6.09 31.11
CA SER A 406 0.37 -5.46 30.53
C SER A 406 0.52 -3.95 30.52
N PHE A 407 0.01 -3.34 29.46
CA PHE A 407 0.04 -1.90 29.20
C PHE A 407 -1.40 -1.35 29.12
N PRO A 408 -2.17 -1.37 30.22
CA PRO A 408 -3.56 -0.93 30.24
C PRO A 408 -3.72 0.58 30.02
N GLN A 409 -2.68 1.38 30.27
CA GLN A 409 -2.67 2.83 30.03
C GLN A 409 -2.89 3.19 28.56
N ILE A 410 -2.59 2.28 27.64
CA ILE A 410 -2.81 2.49 26.20
C ILE A 410 -4.31 2.55 25.86
N ALA A 411 -5.16 1.88 26.64
CA ALA A 411 -6.61 1.87 26.39
C ALA A 411 -7.28 3.25 26.57
N PRO A 412 -7.06 4.01 27.65
CA PRO A 412 -7.57 5.38 27.73
C PRO A 412 -6.82 6.39 26.85
N GLU A 413 -5.53 6.17 26.54
CA GLU A 413 -4.72 7.12 25.76
C GLU A 413 -4.98 7.04 24.24
N VAL A 414 -5.09 5.82 23.70
CA VAL A 414 -5.23 5.57 22.26
C VAL A 414 -6.52 4.83 21.95
N GLY A 415 -6.85 3.81 22.76
CA GLY A 415 -8.11 3.07 22.65
C GLY A 415 -8.21 2.07 21.48
N PRO A 416 -9.14 1.11 21.58
CA PRO A 416 -9.36 0.09 20.55
C PRO A 416 -10.11 0.65 19.32
N PRO A 417 -10.15 -0.10 18.19
CA PRO A 417 -9.49 -1.38 17.96
C PRO A 417 -7.99 -1.25 17.64
N TYR A 418 -7.23 -2.19 18.19
CA TYR A 418 -5.86 -2.50 17.79
C TYR A 418 -5.93 -3.55 16.67
N ARG A 419 -5.44 -3.21 15.48
CA ARG A 419 -5.69 -4.01 14.27
C ARG A 419 -4.57 -4.96 13.92
N ASP A 420 -3.35 -4.60 14.28
CA ASP A 420 -2.17 -5.41 14.02
C ASP A 420 -1.10 -5.15 15.07
N ILE A 421 -0.25 -6.15 15.29
CA ILE A 421 0.95 -6.02 16.10
C ILE A 421 2.11 -6.62 15.30
N LYS A 422 3.27 -5.98 15.35
CA LYS A 422 4.54 -6.57 14.89
C LYS A 422 5.62 -6.36 15.93
N ALA A 423 6.24 -7.45 16.37
CA ALA A 423 7.31 -7.42 17.35
C ALA A 423 8.64 -7.90 16.74
N ASP A 424 9.71 -7.22 17.09
CA ASP A 424 11.09 -7.65 16.83
C ASP A 424 11.97 -7.46 18.07
N GLU A 425 13.30 -7.54 17.88
CA GLU A 425 14.27 -7.39 18.95
C GLU A 425 14.24 -6.01 19.62
N GLU A 426 14.00 -4.95 18.84
CA GLU A 426 14.18 -3.56 19.27
C GLU A 426 12.86 -2.84 19.56
N ALA A 427 11.76 -3.24 18.90
CA ALA A 427 10.49 -2.53 18.94
C ALA A 427 9.26 -3.45 18.90
N VAL A 428 8.16 -2.93 19.42
CA VAL A 428 6.81 -3.49 19.18
C VAL A 428 5.94 -2.41 18.56
N TRP A 429 5.39 -2.71 17.39
CA TRP A 429 4.56 -1.81 16.64
C TRP A 429 3.10 -2.23 16.70
N VAL A 430 2.18 -1.27 16.85
CA VAL A 430 0.75 -1.54 16.89
C VAL A 430 0.00 -0.59 15.97
N ALA A 431 -0.76 -1.16 15.03
CA ALA A 431 -1.65 -0.40 14.16
C ALA A 431 -2.96 -0.08 14.88
N THR A 432 -3.31 1.21 14.95
CA THR A 432 -4.51 1.68 15.66
C THR A 432 -5.39 2.57 14.78
N ARG A 433 -6.54 3.03 15.29
CA ARG A 433 -7.36 4.04 14.62
C ARG A 433 -6.80 5.46 14.71
N HIS A 434 -5.90 5.70 15.65
CA HIS A 434 -5.43 7.03 16.03
C HIS A 434 -3.96 7.27 15.68
N GLY A 435 -3.31 6.31 15.02
CA GLY A 435 -1.93 6.40 14.59
C GLY A 435 -1.20 5.06 14.69
N LEU A 436 0.12 5.12 14.56
CA LEU A 436 1.03 4.00 14.74
C LEU A 436 1.69 4.10 16.13
N LEU A 437 1.52 3.07 16.95
CA LEU A 437 2.19 2.99 18.26
C LEU A 437 3.50 2.21 18.12
N LYS A 438 4.57 2.72 18.73
CA LYS A 438 5.86 2.05 18.91
C LYS A 438 6.13 1.89 20.40
N TYR A 439 6.49 0.69 20.84
CA TYR A 439 7.17 0.47 22.11
C TYR A 439 8.64 0.31 21.83
N ASP A 440 9.46 1.26 22.30
CA ASP A 440 10.91 1.13 22.28
C ASP A 440 11.31 0.18 23.41
N ARG A 441 11.84 -1.00 23.07
CA ARG A 441 12.19 -2.03 24.06
C ARG A 441 13.46 -1.68 24.83
N VAL A 442 14.33 -0.86 24.27
CA VAL A 442 15.58 -0.41 24.91
C VAL A 442 15.30 0.65 25.97
N ARG A 443 14.41 1.60 25.66
CA ARG A 443 14.08 2.74 26.52
C ARG A 443 12.84 2.51 27.38
N GLY A 444 12.01 1.53 27.02
CA GLY A 444 10.86 1.09 27.80
C GLY A 444 9.67 2.06 27.77
N TYR A 445 9.46 2.83 26.70
CA TYR A 445 8.31 3.74 26.57
C TYR A 445 7.55 3.55 25.26
N TRP A 446 6.28 3.96 25.28
CA TRP A 446 5.40 4.00 24.12
C TRP A 446 5.43 5.38 23.46
N ARG A 447 5.43 5.42 22.13
CA ARG A 447 5.26 6.62 21.33
C ARG A 447 4.18 6.43 20.28
N LEU A 448 3.34 7.45 20.12
CA LEU A 448 2.34 7.51 19.07
C LEU A 448 2.85 8.39 17.93
N TYR A 449 2.85 7.84 16.72
CA TYR A 449 3.09 8.57 15.47
C TYR A 449 1.76 8.83 14.78
N THR A 450 1.59 10.05 14.26
CA THR A 450 0.35 10.51 13.62
C THR A 450 0.61 11.17 12.27
N THR A 451 -0.42 11.75 11.65
CA THR A 451 -0.29 12.61 10.48
C THR A 451 0.61 13.83 10.72
N GLU A 452 0.83 14.24 11.97
CA GLU A 452 1.78 15.31 12.30
C GLU A 452 3.24 14.87 12.16
N ASP A 453 3.51 13.56 12.26
CA ASP A 453 4.85 13.00 12.12
C ASP A 453 5.20 12.64 10.67
N GLY A 454 4.20 12.34 9.84
CA GLY A 454 4.42 11.93 8.44
C GLY A 454 3.49 10.84 7.93
N LEU A 455 2.63 10.23 8.78
CA LEU A 455 1.64 9.27 8.29
C LEU A 455 0.66 9.92 7.32
N LEU A 456 0.25 9.21 6.27
CA LEU A 456 -0.81 9.69 5.38
C LEU A 456 -2.17 9.78 6.06
N HIS A 457 -2.44 8.88 7.00
CA HIS A 457 -3.70 8.81 7.73
C HIS A 457 -3.53 8.04 9.05
N ASN A 458 -4.21 8.49 10.11
CA ASN A 458 -4.09 7.88 11.45
C ASN A 458 -4.71 6.48 11.56
N ASN A 459 -5.69 6.17 10.70
CA ASN A 459 -6.36 4.87 10.72
C ASN A 459 -5.50 3.79 10.03
N CYS A 460 -4.64 3.13 10.81
CA CYS A 460 -3.71 2.08 10.39
C CYS A 460 -4.38 0.69 10.48
N HIS A 461 -4.01 -0.21 9.55
CA HIS A 461 -4.63 -1.54 9.41
C HIS A 461 -3.68 -2.70 9.57
N GLN A 462 -2.59 -2.73 8.79
CA GLN A 462 -1.59 -3.79 8.83
C GLN A 462 -0.20 -3.19 8.74
N LEU A 463 0.75 -3.90 9.36
CA LEU A 463 2.15 -3.54 9.45
C LEU A 463 3.02 -4.66 8.86
N LEU A 464 4.08 -4.27 8.17
CA LEU A 464 5.07 -5.19 7.63
C LEU A 464 6.47 -4.66 7.96
N LEU A 465 7.22 -5.39 8.79
CA LEU A 465 8.60 -5.06 9.15
C LEU A 465 9.55 -5.42 8.01
N ASP A 466 10.54 -4.57 7.78
CA ASP A 466 11.50 -4.67 6.68
C ASP A 466 12.86 -4.10 7.13
N GLY A 467 13.54 -4.83 8.01
CA GLY A 467 14.78 -4.37 8.64
C GLY A 467 14.57 -3.06 9.40
N ASP A 468 15.31 -2.01 9.00
CA ASP A 468 15.21 -0.68 9.60
C ASP A 468 13.97 0.12 9.13
N TYR A 469 13.15 -0.49 8.27
CA TYR A 469 11.92 0.09 7.76
C TYR A 469 10.69 -0.66 8.29
N ILE A 470 9.57 0.05 8.31
CA ILE A 470 8.25 -0.53 8.52
C ILE A 470 7.31 0.04 7.48
N TRP A 471 6.52 -0.84 6.86
CA TRP A 471 5.45 -0.47 5.96
C TRP A 471 4.12 -0.47 6.70
N ILE A 472 3.34 0.59 6.51
CA ILE A 472 2.07 0.82 7.17
C ILE A 472 0.97 0.95 6.11
N ALA A 473 0.02 0.03 6.12
CA ALA A 473 -1.23 0.18 5.39
C ALA A 473 -2.23 1.03 6.19
N ASN A 474 -2.76 2.09 5.59
CA ASN A 474 -3.77 2.97 6.19
C ASN A 474 -4.87 3.34 5.18
N ASP A 475 -5.91 4.08 5.62
CA ASP A 475 -7.04 4.42 4.73
C ASP A 475 -6.69 5.31 3.51
N ALA A 476 -5.53 5.96 3.51
CA ALA A 476 -5.10 6.86 2.43
C ALA A 476 -4.06 6.25 1.49
N GLY A 477 -3.44 5.13 1.85
CA GLY A 477 -2.40 4.48 1.06
C GLY A 477 -1.48 3.63 1.93
N ILE A 478 -0.24 3.49 1.46
CA ILE A 478 0.84 2.85 2.21
C ILE A 478 1.93 3.86 2.53
N THR A 479 2.54 3.74 3.70
CA THR A 479 3.65 4.59 4.14
C THR A 479 4.80 3.69 4.61
N GLN A 480 6.00 3.90 4.09
CA GLN A 480 7.24 3.34 4.59
C GLN A 480 7.86 4.35 5.57
N PHE A 481 8.29 3.87 6.73
CA PHE A 481 8.98 4.67 7.74
C PHE A 481 10.35 4.08 8.05
N TYR A 482 11.42 4.87 7.85
CA TYR A 482 12.76 4.55 8.31
C TYR A 482 12.87 4.80 9.81
N TRP A 483 12.52 3.79 10.61
CA TRP A 483 12.27 3.97 12.04
C TRP A 483 13.54 3.83 12.89
N ASN A 484 14.56 3.13 12.39
CA ASN A 484 15.84 2.90 13.08
C ASN A 484 16.96 3.80 12.54
N ASN A 485 16.71 5.11 12.43
CA ASN A 485 17.71 6.07 11.95
C ASN A 485 18.72 6.38 13.08
N PRO A 486 20.03 6.08 12.92
CA PRO A 486 21.03 6.32 13.96
C PRO A 486 21.19 7.80 14.37
N ASN A 487 20.78 8.72 13.50
CA ASN A 487 20.85 10.16 13.76
C ASN A 487 19.61 10.70 14.49
N ARG A 488 18.61 9.85 14.77
CA ARG A 488 17.32 10.23 15.36
C ARG A 488 17.15 9.60 16.75
N SER A 489 16.53 10.33 17.65
CA SER A 489 16.48 9.97 19.07
C SER A 489 15.10 9.52 19.53
N ASP A 490 14.30 8.86 18.71
CA ASP A 490 12.85 9.02 18.77
C ASP A 490 12.02 7.71 18.69
#